data_AF-A0A950U9E5-F1
#
_entry.id   AF-A0A950U9E5-F1
#
_cell.length_a   1.000
_cell.length_b   1.000
_cell.length_c   1.000
_cell.angle_alpha   90.00
_cell.angle_beta   90.00
_cell.angle_gamma   90.00
#
_symmetry.space_group_name_H-M   'P 1'
#
loop_
_entity.id
_entity.type
_entity.pdbx_description
1 polymer ?
#
loop_
_entity_poly.entity_id
_entity_poly.type
_entity_poly.pdbx_seq_one_letter_code
_entity_poly.pdbx_strand_id
1 'polypeptide(L)'
;MPFFGHKTRREREWEEVRGSAQDDVVALGDDIRSLDVDIGMPGVSDEAKQRYEQALEAYQRASDIFDRAKRPEDLAPVSETLEEGRYAMACAKALIDGRPPPQRRPPCFFDPRHGPSTEDVQWAPPGGSSRAVPACAADALRIKEGFQPHGRQVTVDGRATDYWNAPRHYGPWAGGYFNGFGGGGLLSGLLMGSVLGAGLGFGAEAVGDLFGGDGDGDGGDGGDWGDGGDGGDGGGWGDGGDGGDWGGGGDGGDF
;
A
#
# COMPACT_ATOMS: atom_id res chain seq x y z
N MET A 1 -11.66 1.76 -44.37
CA MET A 1 -11.79 2.41 -43.06
C MET A 1 -11.14 1.48 -42.04
N PRO A 2 -10.09 1.90 -41.31
CA PRO A 2 -9.53 1.03 -40.29
C PRO A 2 -10.55 0.93 -39.14
N PHE A 3 -10.88 -0.29 -38.75
CA PHE A 3 -11.72 -0.56 -37.58
C PHE A 3 -10.90 -0.21 -36.34
N PHE A 4 -11.14 0.95 -35.74
CA PHE A 4 -10.69 1.22 -34.39
C PHE A 4 -11.52 0.34 -33.45
N GLY A 5 -10.98 -0.82 -33.07
CA GLY A 5 -11.59 -1.67 -32.06
C GLY A 5 -11.72 -0.90 -30.75
N HIS A 6 -12.94 -0.73 -30.25
CA HIS A 6 -13.17 -0.16 -28.93
C HIS A 6 -12.60 -1.11 -27.89
N LYS A 7 -11.54 -0.71 -27.17
CA LYS A 7 -11.06 -1.45 -26.01
C LYS A 7 -12.18 -1.60 -25.00
N THR A 8 -12.26 -2.74 -24.34
CA THR A 8 -13.15 -2.92 -23.19
C THR A 8 -12.72 -2.01 -22.04
N ARG A 9 -13.64 -1.72 -21.10
CA ARG A 9 -13.32 -0.94 -19.89
C ARG A 9 -12.15 -1.56 -19.13
N ARG A 10 -12.16 -2.89 -18.97
CA ARG A 10 -11.13 -3.66 -18.26
C ARG A 10 -9.76 -3.57 -18.93
N GLU A 11 -9.70 -3.60 -20.26
CA GLU A 11 -8.43 -3.45 -20.99
C GLU A 11 -7.84 -2.05 -20.80
N ARG A 12 -8.67 -0.99 -20.83
CA ARG A 12 -8.20 0.38 -20.56
C ARG A 12 -7.66 0.52 -19.14
N GLU A 13 -8.44 0.09 -18.15
CA GLU A 13 -8.02 0.14 -16.74
C GLU A 13 -6.71 -0.61 -16.51
N TRP A 14 -6.56 -1.78 -17.13
CA TRP A 14 -5.32 -2.54 -17.05
C TRP A 14 -4.13 -1.80 -17.68
N GLU A 15 -4.29 -1.26 -18.88
CA GLU A 15 -3.21 -0.54 -19.59
C GLU A 15 -2.74 0.70 -18.82
N GLU A 16 -3.65 1.45 -18.22
CA GLU A 16 -3.35 2.62 -17.40
C GLU A 16 -2.46 2.29 -16.19
N VAL A 17 -2.88 1.30 -15.39
CA VAL A 17 -2.15 0.94 -14.17
C VAL A 17 -0.87 0.19 -14.52
N ARG A 18 -0.89 -0.65 -15.57
CA ARG A 18 0.32 -1.32 -16.07
C ARG A 18 1.35 -0.30 -16.55
N GLY A 19 0.94 0.77 -17.23
CA GLY A 19 1.83 1.85 -17.63
C GLY A 19 2.51 2.51 -16.43
N SER A 20 1.72 2.81 -15.38
CA SER A 20 2.26 3.42 -14.16
C SER A 20 3.26 2.51 -13.43
N ALA A 21 2.97 1.20 -13.35
CA ALA A 21 3.90 0.21 -12.80
C ALA A 21 5.16 0.04 -13.66
N GLN A 22 5.03 0.11 -14.99
CA GLN A 22 6.18 0.06 -15.89
C GLN A 22 7.13 1.23 -15.67
N ASP A 23 6.59 2.45 -15.54
CA ASP A 23 7.36 3.64 -15.23
C ASP A 23 8.15 3.49 -13.92
N ASP A 24 7.60 2.76 -12.94
CA ASP A 24 8.25 2.55 -11.64
C ASP A 24 9.41 1.57 -11.69
N VAL A 25 9.22 0.48 -12.44
CA VAL A 25 10.28 -0.51 -12.70
C VAL A 25 11.43 0.15 -13.44
N VAL A 26 11.13 0.94 -14.48
CA VAL A 26 12.15 1.71 -15.23
C VAL A 26 12.86 2.70 -14.32
N ALA A 27 12.10 3.48 -13.53
CA ALA A 27 12.68 4.47 -12.64
C ALA A 27 13.64 3.83 -11.62
N LEU A 28 13.30 2.69 -11.01
CA LEU A 28 14.22 2.01 -10.09
C LEU A 28 15.47 1.51 -10.81
N GLY A 29 15.32 0.95 -12.03
CA GLY A 29 16.47 0.51 -12.84
C GLY A 29 17.43 1.65 -13.18
N ASP A 30 16.90 2.84 -13.47
CA ASP A 30 17.69 4.03 -13.74
C ASP A 30 18.38 4.57 -12.47
N ASP A 31 17.68 4.56 -11.33
CA ASP A 31 18.24 4.93 -10.02
C ASP A 31 19.41 4.00 -9.63
N ILE A 32 19.25 2.68 -9.82
CA ILE A 32 20.29 1.68 -9.59
C ILE A 32 21.50 1.94 -10.48
N ARG A 33 21.27 2.20 -11.78
CA ARG A 33 22.35 2.50 -12.73
C ARG A 33 23.10 3.77 -12.33
N SER A 34 22.40 4.78 -11.79
CA SER A 34 23.04 6.00 -11.32
C SER A 34 23.99 5.77 -10.14
N LEU A 35 23.78 4.74 -9.31
CA LEU A 35 24.61 4.46 -8.13
C LEU A 35 25.77 3.49 -8.43
N ASP A 36 25.79 2.87 -9.61
CA ASP A 36 26.78 1.85 -10.02
C ASP A 36 28.21 2.39 -10.04
N VAL A 37 28.39 3.68 -10.37
CA VAL A 37 29.72 4.32 -10.32
C VAL A 37 30.18 4.48 -8.87
N ASP A 38 29.30 4.94 -7.98
CA ASP A 38 29.64 5.20 -6.58
C ASP A 38 29.95 3.90 -5.84
N ILE A 39 29.20 2.82 -6.11
CA ILE A 39 29.41 1.52 -5.45
C ILE A 39 30.75 0.87 -5.85
N GLY A 40 31.25 1.17 -7.06
CA GLY A 40 32.52 0.69 -7.57
C GLY A 40 33.75 1.44 -7.04
N MET A 41 33.56 2.53 -6.29
CA MET A 41 34.67 3.35 -5.79
C MET A 41 35.49 2.62 -4.71
N PRO A 42 36.82 2.84 -4.65
CA PRO A 42 37.63 2.31 -3.57
C PRO A 42 37.16 2.82 -2.20
N GLY A 43 37.13 1.95 -1.20
CA GLY A 43 36.78 2.31 0.18
C GLY A 43 35.28 2.22 0.51
N VAL A 44 34.42 1.85 -0.44
CA VAL A 44 33.01 1.51 -0.17
C VAL A 44 32.94 0.27 0.73
N SER A 45 32.16 0.37 1.81
CA SER A 45 32.00 -0.70 2.79
C SER A 45 31.27 -1.91 2.19
N ASP A 46 31.55 -3.11 2.70
CA ASP A 46 30.85 -4.32 2.25
C ASP A 46 29.36 -4.29 2.61
N GLU A 47 28.98 -3.59 3.69
CA GLU A 47 27.57 -3.36 4.02
C GLU A 47 26.88 -2.52 2.94
N ALA A 48 27.51 -1.47 2.41
CA ALA A 48 26.95 -0.67 1.33
C ALA A 48 26.74 -1.51 0.06
N LYS A 49 27.69 -2.38 -0.28
CA LYS A 49 27.59 -3.31 -1.41
C LYS A 49 26.44 -4.30 -1.23
N GLN A 50 26.29 -4.88 -0.05
CA GLN A 50 25.17 -5.79 0.25
C GLN A 50 23.81 -5.08 0.12
N ARG A 51 23.70 -3.81 0.55
CA ARG A 51 22.47 -3.01 0.35
C ARG A 51 22.20 -2.73 -1.12
N TYR A 52 23.22 -2.45 -1.91
CA TYR A 52 23.10 -2.29 -3.35
C TYR A 52 22.65 -3.59 -4.05
N GLU A 53 23.23 -4.73 -3.67
CA GLU A 53 22.82 -6.06 -4.16
C GLU A 53 21.35 -6.36 -3.81
N GLN A 54 20.90 -6.06 -2.59
CA GLN A 54 19.50 -6.18 -2.20
C GLN A 54 18.56 -5.35 -3.10
N ALA A 55 18.98 -4.15 -3.51
CA ALA A 55 18.21 -3.33 -4.44
C ALA A 55 18.15 -3.93 -5.84
N LEU A 56 19.25 -4.48 -6.35
CA LEU A 56 19.30 -5.20 -7.62
C LEU A 56 18.38 -6.42 -7.62
N GLU A 57 18.41 -7.22 -6.57
CA GLU A 57 17.55 -8.38 -6.42
C GLU A 57 16.06 -7.97 -6.37
N ALA A 58 15.74 -6.90 -5.64
CA ALA A 58 14.38 -6.36 -5.61
C ALA A 58 13.92 -5.89 -7.00
N TYR A 59 14.77 -5.19 -7.75
CA TYR A 59 14.48 -4.78 -9.12
C TYR A 59 14.21 -5.98 -10.06
N GLN A 60 15.03 -7.03 -9.97
CA GLN A 60 14.84 -8.26 -10.74
C GLN A 60 13.52 -8.94 -10.39
N ARG A 61 13.23 -9.12 -9.09
CA ARG A 61 11.97 -9.68 -8.62
C ARG A 61 10.76 -8.87 -9.08
N ALA A 62 10.82 -7.54 -8.95
CA ALA A 62 9.75 -6.65 -9.39
C ALA A 62 9.48 -6.77 -10.90
N SER A 63 10.55 -6.85 -11.71
CA SER A 63 10.46 -7.05 -13.15
C SER A 63 9.81 -8.39 -13.50
N ASP A 64 10.21 -9.47 -12.84
CA ASP A 64 9.64 -10.81 -13.04
C ASP A 64 8.14 -10.86 -12.68
N ILE A 65 7.75 -10.22 -11.57
CA ILE A 65 6.33 -10.12 -11.16
C ILE A 65 5.56 -9.30 -12.20
N PHE A 66 6.09 -8.17 -12.63
CA PHE A 66 5.48 -7.27 -13.62
C PHE A 66 5.23 -7.96 -14.98
N ASP A 67 6.18 -8.77 -15.45
CA ASP A 67 6.06 -9.52 -16.71
C ASP A 67 4.95 -10.58 -16.65
N ARG A 68 4.79 -11.20 -15.47
CA ARG A 68 3.76 -12.21 -15.21
C ARG A 68 2.38 -11.62 -14.96
N ALA A 69 2.30 -10.39 -14.43
CA ALA A 69 1.04 -9.72 -14.10
C ALA A 69 0.10 -9.62 -15.31
N LYS A 70 -1.18 -9.93 -15.11
CA LYS A 70 -2.23 -9.90 -16.14
C LYS A 70 -3.42 -9.01 -15.77
N ARG A 71 -3.51 -8.56 -14.52
CA ARG A 71 -4.60 -7.74 -14.01
C ARG A 71 -4.10 -6.74 -12.97
N PRO A 72 -4.85 -5.65 -12.71
CA PRO A 72 -4.43 -4.64 -11.73
C PRO A 72 -4.11 -5.20 -10.34
N GLU A 73 -4.83 -6.25 -9.90
CA GLU A 73 -4.60 -6.87 -8.59
C GLU A 73 -3.22 -7.53 -8.48
N ASP A 74 -2.64 -7.96 -9.60
CA ASP A 74 -1.31 -8.58 -9.66
C ASP A 74 -0.17 -7.55 -9.49
N LEU A 75 -0.48 -6.24 -9.48
CA LEU A 75 0.52 -5.17 -9.40
C LEU A 75 0.86 -4.74 -7.96
N ALA A 76 0.08 -5.16 -6.96
CA ALA A 76 0.41 -4.84 -5.57
C ALA A 76 1.79 -5.39 -5.14
N PRO A 77 2.15 -6.65 -5.44
CA PRO A 77 3.47 -7.19 -5.12
C PRO A 77 4.60 -6.51 -5.91
N VAL A 78 4.32 -5.93 -7.09
CA VAL A 78 5.31 -5.15 -7.85
C VAL A 78 5.70 -3.91 -7.05
N SER A 79 4.72 -3.08 -6.67
CA SER A 79 4.96 -1.85 -5.91
C SER A 79 5.59 -2.11 -4.54
N GLU A 80 5.18 -3.18 -3.86
CA GLU A 80 5.79 -3.59 -2.59
C GLU A 80 7.27 -3.92 -2.76
N THR A 81 7.61 -4.74 -3.77
CA THR A 81 9.01 -5.09 -4.06
C THR A 81 9.83 -3.87 -4.48
N LEU A 82 9.24 -2.95 -5.23
CA LEU A 82 9.89 -1.69 -5.61
C LEU A 82 10.18 -0.80 -4.40
N GLU A 83 9.29 -0.78 -3.42
CA GLU A 83 9.51 -0.08 -2.15
C GLU A 83 10.71 -0.68 -1.39
N GLU A 84 10.79 -2.01 -1.29
CA GLU A 84 11.94 -2.70 -0.69
C GLU A 84 13.25 -2.29 -1.36
N GLY A 85 13.27 -2.28 -2.69
CA GLY A 85 14.44 -1.89 -3.49
C GLY A 85 14.84 -0.44 -3.24
N ARG A 86 13.87 0.47 -3.16
CA ARG A 86 14.15 1.90 -2.87
C ARG A 86 14.70 2.12 -1.47
N TYR A 87 14.24 1.37 -0.49
CA TYR A 87 14.81 1.43 0.85
C TYR A 87 16.24 0.87 0.90
N ALA A 88 16.50 -0.23 0.20
CA ALA A 88 17.85 -0.79 0.07
C ALA A 88 18.81 0.21 -0.58
N MET A 89 18.37 0.90 -1.65
CA MET A 89 19.11 2.01 -2.29
C MET A 89 19.39 3.15 -1.31
N ALA A 90 18.39 3.57 -0.53
CA ALA A 90 18.55 4.63 0.46
C ALA A 90 19.57 4.24 1.55
N CYS A 91 19.60 2.97 1.96
CA CYS A 91 20.60 2.44 2.88
C CYS A 91 22.00 2.43 2.26
N ALA A 92 22.15 1.94 1.02
CA ALA A 92 23.42 1.91 0.31
C ALA A 92 24.01 3.33 0.19
N LYS A 93 23.20 4.29 -0.26
CA LYS A 93 23.60 5.69 -0.37
C LYS A 93 24.02 6.30 0.98
N ALA A 94 23.27 6.03 2.05
CA ALA A 94 23.64 6.52 3.38
C ALA A 94 25.01 5.98 3.82
N LEU A 95 25.27 4.69 3.60
CA LEU A 95 26.53 4.06 3.96
C LEU A 95 27.71 4.56 3.12
N ILE A 96 27.51 4.79 1.82
CA ILE A 96 28.50 5.43 0.93
C ILE A 96 28.85 6.83 1.45
N ASP A 97 27.86 7.59 1.90
CA ASP A 97 28.03 8.93 2.46
C ASP A 97 28.57 8.94 3.91
N GLY A 98 28.86 7.78 4.51
CA GLY A 98 29.30 7.67 5.91
C GLY A 98 28.22 8.06 6.92
N ARG A 99 26.94 7.99 6.54
CA ARG A 99 25.78 8.27 7.38
C ARG A 99 25.12 6.97 7.84
N PRO A 100 24.44 6.95 9.00
CA PRO A 100 23.67 5.79 9.42
C PRO A 100 22.55 5.50 8.41
N PRO A 101 22.22 4.22 8.14
CA PRO A 101 21.06 3.85 7.34
C PRO A 101 19.77 4.52 7.86
N PRO A 102 18.85 4.92 6.97
CA PRO A 102 17.59 5.52 7.39
C PRO A 102 16.75 4.53 8.20
N GLN A 103 15.86 5.05 9.05
CA GLN A 103 14.86 4.23 9.73
C GLN A 103 13.90 3.60 8.70
N ARG A 104 13.42 2.38 8.97
CA ARG A 104 12.39 1.72 8.16
C ARG A 104 11.02 2.35 8.41
N ARG A 105 10.79 3.49 7.77
CA ARG A 105 9.52 4.23 7.75
C ARG A 105 8.79 4.00 6.42
N PRO A 106 7.46 4.23 6.37
CA PRO A 106 6.72 4.22 5.11
C PRO A 106 7.38 5.13 4.06
N PRO A 107 7.23 4.83 2.75
CA PRO A 107 7.76 5.69 1.71
C PRO A 107 7.05 7.05 1.73
N CYS A 108 7.61 8.03 1.02
CA CYS A 108 6.98 9.32 0.87
C CYS A 108 5.57 9.17 0.27
N PHE A 109 4.57 9.69 0.97
CA PHE A 109 3.17 9.65 0.55
C PHE A 109 2.95 10.37 -0.79
N PHE A 110 3.68 11.45 -1.06
CA PHE A 110 3.46 12.23 -2.28
C PHE A 110 4.00 11.55 -3.54
N ASP A 111 5.17 10.91 -3.43
CA ASP A 111 5.70 10.03 -4.46
C ASP A 111 6.52 8.92 -3.80
N PRO A 112 6.03 7.67 -3.78
CA PRO A 112 6.78 6.56 -3.20
C PRO A 112 8.18 6.38 -3.80
N ARG A 113 8.42 6.90 -5.01
CA ARG A 113 9.74 6.88 -5.65
C ARG A 113 10.79 7.72 -4.93
N HIS A 114 10.38 8.71 -4.13
CA HIS A 114 11.30 9.50 -3.31
C HIS A 114 11.96 8.69 -2.19
N GLY A 115 11.52 7.46 -1.93
CA GLY A 115 12.09 6.58 -0.91
C GLY A 115 11.49 6.82 0.49
N PRO A 116 12.17 6.37 1.56
CA PRO A 116 11.63 6.39 2.91
C PRO A 116 11.35 7.82 3.39
N SER A 117 10.24 8.00 4.11
CA SER A 117 9.93 9.26 4.78
C SER A 117 10.92 9.55 5.92
N THR A 118 11.11 10.84 6.22
CA THR A 118 11.94 11.29 7.34
C THR A 118 11.11 11.80 8.51
N GLU A 119 9.88 12.25 8.23
CA GLU A 119 8.94 12.78 9.22
C GLU A 119 7.51 12.70 8.69
N ASP A 120 6.54 12.97 9.55
CA ASP A 120 5.14 13.12 9.18
C ASP A 120 4.76 14.60 9.17
N VAL A 121 4.14 15.07 8.08
CA VAL A 121 3.70 16.46 7.93
C VAL A 121 2.19 16.57 7.93
N GLN A 122 1.66 17.63 8.53
CA GLN A 122 0.23 17.94 8.44
C GLN A 122 -0.08 18.48 7.05
N TRP A 123 -0.91 17.77 6.30
CA TRP A 123 -1.26 18.12 4.94
C TRP A 123 -2.72 17.83 4.65
N ALA A 124 -3.33 18.69 3.84
CA ALA A 124 -4.65 18.51 3.26
C ALA A 124 -4.57 18.69 1.74
N PRO A 125 -5.22 17.83 0.96
CA PRO A 125 -5.43 18.08 -0.46
C PRO A 125 -6.42 19.24 -0.65
N PRO A 126 -6.54 19.79 -1.87
CA PRO A 126 -7.63 20.71 -2.19
C PRO A 126 -9.00 20.11 -1.82
N GLY A 127 -9.75 20.80 -0.94
CA GLY A 127 -11.09 20.39 -0.51
C GLY A 127 -11.16 19.21 0.47
N GLY A 128 -10.02 18.68 0.95
CA GLY A 128 -9.99 17.60 1.93
C GLY A 128 -9.58 18.03 3.33
N SER A 129 -9.62 17.07 4.26
CA SER A 129 -9.25 17.28 5.66
C SER A 129 -7.74 17.13 5.90
N SER A 130 -7.18 17.96 6.78
CA SER A 130 -5.79 17.87 7.22
C SER A 130 -5.51 16.57 7.97
N ARG A 131 -4.35 15.96 7.72
CA ARG A 131 -3.85 14.79 8.44
C ARG A 131 -2.32 14.71 8.39
N ALA A 132 -1.74 13.93 9.29
CA ALA A 132 -0.33 13.57 9.23
C ALA A 132 -0.08 12.60 8.07
N VAL A 133 0.82 12.92 7.15
CA VAL A 133 1.26 12.02 6.06
C VAL A 133 2.79 11.85 6.09
N PRO A 134 3.33 10.65 5.85
CA PRO A 134 4.77 10.43 5.80
C PRO A 134 5.38 11.13 4.59
N ALA A 135 6.40 11.96 4.79
CA ALA A 135 7.05 12.72 3.72
C ALA A 135 8.57 12.55 3.73
N CYS A 136 9.17 12.51 2.53
CA CYS A 136 10.63 12.64 2.41
C CYS A 136 11.05 14.05 2.84
N ALA A 137 12.33 14.25 3.14
CA ALA A 137 12.84 15.54 3.61
C ALA A 137 12.52 16.70 2.64
N ALA A 138 12.55 16.45 1.33
CA ALA A 138 12.28 17.47 0.33
C ALA A 138 10.81 17.91 0.31
N ASP A 139 9.86 16.97 0.32
CA ASP A 139 8.44 17.32 0.34
C ASP A 139 7.99 17.80 1.71
N ALA A 140 8.57 17.29 2.80
CA ALA A 140 8.32 17.81 4.13
C ALA A 140 8.66 19.30 4.22
N LEU A 141 9.80 19.70 3.66
CA LEU A 141 10.19 21.11 3.56
C LEU A 141 9.20 21.91 2.71
N ARG A 142 8.81 21.41 1.52
CA ARG A 142 7.83 22.10 0.65
C ARG A 142 6.52 22.38 1.36
N ILE A 143 5.95 21.38 2.05
CA ILE A 143 4.69 21.53 2.77
C ILE A 143 4.81 22.56 3.89
N LYS A 144 5.92 22.53 4.66
CA LYS A 144 6.16 23.50 5.74
C LYS A 144 6.27 24.94 5.24
N GLU A 145 6.82 25.12 4.04
CA GLU A 145 6.95 26.41 3.37
C GLU A 145 5.67 26.83 2.62
N GLY A 146 4.59 26.03 2.69
CA GLY A 146 3.30 26.33 2.05
C GLY A 146 3.26 26.06 0.54
N PHE A 147 4.24 25.34 0.00
CA PHE A 147 4.25 24.89 -1.39
C PHE A 147 3.49 23.57 -1.58
N GLN A 148 3.07 23.32 -2.81
CA GLN A 148 2.51 22.02 -3.19
C GLN A 148 3.61 20.93 -3.19
N PRO A 149 3.26 19.69 -2.81
CA PRO A 149 4.21 18.59 -2.87
C PRO A 149 4.51 18.20 -4.31
N HIS A 150 5.60 17.46 -4.53
CA HIS A 150 5.84 16.82 -5.81
C HIS A 150 5.05 15.51 -5.88
N GLY A 151 3.77 15.63 -6.25
CA GLY A 151 2.84 14.51 -6.37
C GLY A 151 3.15 13.59 -7.54
N ARG A 152 3.17 12.28 -7.29
CA ARG A 152 3.24 11.27 -8.34
C ARG A 152 2.04 11.40 -9.26
N GLN A 153 2.31 11.75 -10.52
CA GLN A 153 1.30 11.75 -11.58
C GLN A 153 1.11 10.36 -12.17
N VAL A 154 -0.15 10.02 -12.44
CA VAL A 154 -0.59 8.85 -13.21
C VAL A 154 -1.55 9.28 -14.32
N THR A 155 -1.73 8.45 -15.34
CA THR A 155 -2.59 8.77 -16.48
C THR A 155 -3.96 8.12 -16.36
N VAL A 156 -5.01 8.92 -16.24
CA VAL A 156 -6.41 8.46 -16.16
C VAL A 156 -7.18 9.08 -17.32
N ASP A 157 -7.76 8.26 -18.19
CA ASP A 157 -8.47 8.70 -19.40
C ASP A 157 -7.64 9.69 -20.25
N GLY A 158 -6.32 9.47 -20.32
CA GLY A 158 -5.38 10.31 -21.06
C GLY A 158 -5.02 11.64 -20.39
N ARG A 159 -5.40 11.86 -19.12
CA ARG A 159 -5.04 13.05 -18.34
C ARG A 159 -4.14 12.70 -17.16
N ALA A 160 -3.18 13.55 -16.87
CA ALA A 160 -2.37 13.45 -15.67
C ALA A 160 -3.20 13.82 -14.44
N THR A 161 -3.14 12.98 -13.40
CA THR A 161 -3.71 13.23 -12.08
C THR A 161 -2.74 12.74 -11.00
N ASP A 162 -2.79 13.34 -9.82
CA ASP A 162 -2.11 12.78 -8.66
C ASP A 162 -2.62 11.36 -8.38
N TYR A 163 -1.71 10.44 -8.06
CA TYR A 163 -2.03 9.03 -7.90
C TYR A 163 -3.03 8.76 -6.76
N TRP A 164 -3.02 9.58 -5.71
CA TRP A 164 -4.00 9.48 -4.62
C TRP A 164 -5.42 9.88 -5.04
N ASN A 165 -5.57 10.58 -6.18
CA ASN A 165 -6.87 10.90 -6.77
C ASN A 165 -7.29 9.91 -7.88
N ALA A 166 -6.47 8.89 -8.16
CA ALA A 166 -6.74 7.95 -9.24
C ALA A 166 -7.93 7.02 -8.92
N PRO A 167 -8.63 6.46 -9.93
CA PRO A 167 -9.78 5.59 -9.70
C PRO A 167 -9.39 4.22 -9.13
N ARG A 168 -10.39 3.46 -8.67
CA ARG A 168 -10.22 2.28 -7.80
C ARG A 168 -9.35 1.17 -8.38
N HIS A 169 -9.24 1.08 -9.70
CA HIS A 169 -8.38 0.10 -10.35
C HIS A 169 -6.89 0.36 -10.11
N TYR A 170 -6.49 1.57 -9.71
CA TYR A 170 -5.14 1.89 -9.23
C TYR A 170 -4.87 1.43 -7.80
N GLY A 171 -5.91 1.11 -7.03
CA GLY A 171 -5.83 0.78 -5.60
C GLY A 171 -4.77 -0.28 -5.26
N PRO A 172 -4.74 -1.45 -5.94
CA PRO A 172 -3.73 -2.48 -5.67
C PRO A 172 -2.29 -1.99 -5.87
N TRP A 173 -2.01 -1.33 -7.00
CA TRP A 173 -0.67 -0.79 -7.31
C TRP A 173 -0.27 0.31 -6.31
N ALA A 174 -1.18 1.24 -5.99
CA ALA A 174 -0.92 2.32 -5.03
C ALA A 174 -0.72 1.79 -3.61
N GLY A 175 -1.56 0.83 -3.19
CA GLY A 175 -1.54 0.22 -1.87
C GLY A 175 -0.32 -0.67 -1.63
N GLY A 176 0.23 -1.30 -2.67
CA GLY A 176 1.42 -2.16 -2.58
C GLY A 176 2.62 -1.44 -1.94
N TYR A 177 2.82 -0.15 -2.22
CA TYR A 177 3.87 0.67 -1.60
C TYR A 177 3.79 0.77 -0.07
N PHE A 178 2.61 0.56 0.52
CA PHE A 178 2.40 0.73 1.96
C PHE A 178 2.12 -0.60 2.67
N ASN A 179 2.12 -1.72 1.94
CA ASN A 179 1.71 -3.03 2.46
C ASN A 179 2.55 -3.48 3.68
N GLY A 180 3.86 -3.24 3.65
CA GLY A 180 4.79 -3.55 4.74
C GLY A 180 4.66 -2.67 6.00
N PHE A 181 3.78 -1.67 6.02
CA PHE A 181 3.69 -0.65 7.08
C PHE A 181 2.31 -0.59 7.76
N GLY A 182 1.60 -1.73 7.81
CA GLY A 182 0.20 -1.80 8.26
C GLY A 182 -0.78 -2.12 7.13
N GLY A 183 -0.29 -2.68 6.02
CA GLY A 183 -1.07 -3.10 4.88
C GLY A 183 -1.57 -1.95 4.02
N GLY A 184 -2.50 -2.27 3.12
CA GLY A 184 -3.41 -1.28 2.54
C GLY A 184 -4.05 -0.39 3.61
N GLY A 185 -4.13 -0.83 4.88
CA GLY A 185 -4.64 -0.08 6.04
C GLY A 185 -3.94 1.23 6.38
N LEU A 186 -2.63 1.41 6.10
CA LEU A 186 -1.96 2.69 6.32
C LEU A 186 -2.36 3.70 5.24
N LEU A 187 -2.36 3.29 3.97
CA LEU A 187 -2.88 4.14 2.89
C LEU A 187 -4.39 4.37 3.07
N SER A 188 -5.15 3.31 3.36
CA SER A 188 -6.57 3.39 3.72
C SER A 188 -6.77 4.36 4.87
N GLY A 189 -6.02 4.28 5.96
CA GLY A 189 -6.12 5.15 7.14
C GLY A 189 -5.72 6.60 6.84
N LEU A 190 -4.68 6.79 6.02
CA LEU A 190 -4.30 8.09 5.47
C LEU A 190 -5.35 8.64 4.51
N LEU A 191 -6.22 7.82 3.94
CA LEU A 191 -7.27 8.22 2.99
C LEU A 191 -8.69 8.13 3.59
N MET A 192 -8.83 7.54 4.79
CA MET A 192 -10.07 7.23 5.50
C MET A 192 -10.77 8.52 5.89
N GLY A 193 -12.09 8.59 5.67
CA GLY A 193 -12.89 9.77 6.02
C GLY A 193 -12.64 10.99 5.12
N SER A 194 -12.07 10.80 3.93
CA SER A 194 -11.80 11.89 3.00
C SER A 194 -12.12 11.55 1.55
N VAL A 195 -12.41 12.58 0.76
CA VAL A 195 -12.57 12.48 -0.70
C VAL A 195 -11.34 11.85 -1.38
N LEU A 196 -10.14 11.92 -0.76
CA LEU A 196 -8.92 11.31 -1.30
C LEU A 196 -8.98 9.79 -1.44
N GLY A 197 -9.70 9.12 -0.54
CA GLY A 197 -9.82 7.67 -0.61
C GLY A 197 -10.87 7.20 -1.60
N ALA A 198 -11.88 8.03 -1.88
CA ALA A 198 -13.05 7.62 -2.66
C ALA A 198 -12.66 7.12 -4.06
N GLY A 199 -11.72 7.82 -4.71
CA GLY A 199 -11.17 7.41 -6.01
C GLY A 199 -10.51 6.04 -5.93
N LEU A 200 -9.58 5.82 -5.00
CA LEU A 200 -8.81 4.59 -4.86
C LEU A 200 -9.57 3.43 -4.17
N GLY A 201 -10.83 3.61 -3.78
CA GLY A 201 -11.63 2.62 -3.05
C GLY A 201 -11.40 2.60 -1.53
N PHE A 202 -10.78 3.64 -0.98
CA PHE A 202 -10.48 3.84 0.44
C PHE A 202 -11.37 4.90 1.13
N GLY A 203 -12.43 5.37 0.46
CA GLY A 203 -13.32 6.44 0.93
C GLY A 203 -14.50 5.96 1.78
N ALA A 204 -15.33 6.90 2.25
CA ALA A 204 -16.50 6.65 3.10
C ALA A 204 -17.54 5.68 2.49
N GLU A 205 -17.52 5.48 1.18
CA GLU A 205 -18.43 4.57 0.48
C GLU A 205 -18.02 3.10 0.67
N ALA A 206 -16.73 2.82 0.93
CA ALA A 206 -16.24 1.49 1.29
C ALA A 206 -16.64 1.07 2.72
N VAL A 207 -16.93 2.03 3.62
CA VAL A 207 -17.56 1.74 4.92
C VAL A 207 -19.09 1.71 4.84
N GLY A 208 -19.67 2.33 3.81
CA GLY A 208 -21.07 2.16 3.41
C GLY A 208 -21.39 0.70 3.09
N ASP A 209 -20.59 0.04 2.27
CA ASP A 209 -20.78 -1.38 1.93
C ASP A 209 -20.50 -2.35 3.11
N LEU A 210 -19.80 -1.91 4.16
CA LEU A 210 -19.51 -2.71 5.37
C LEU A 210 -20.58 -2.56 6.47
N PHE A 211 -21.36 -1.48 6.46
CA PHE A 211 -22.41 -1.19 7.48
C PHE A 211 -23.79 -0.88 6.90
N GLY A 212 -23.91 -0.78 5.59
CA GLY A 212 -25.13 -0.50 4.84
C GLY A 212 -25.30 -1.60 3.81
N GLY A 213 -25.89 -2.72 4.24
CA GLY A 213 -26.43 -3.69 3.31
C GLY A 213 -27.43 -2.99 2.40
N ASP A 214 -27.17 -3.06 1.09
CA ASP A 214 -28.02 -2.54 0.05
C ASP A 214 -29.46 -3.03 0.21
N GLY A 215 -30.36 -2.05 0.29
CA GLY A 215 -31.77 -2.27 0.02
C GLY A 215 -31.96 -2.43 -1.48
N ASP A 216 -32.19 -3.67 -1.91
CA ASP A 216 -32.94 -3.94 -3.14
C ASP A 216 -34.43 -4.00 -2.76
N GLY A 217 -35.16 -2.98 -3.20
CA GLY A 217 -36.60 -2.91 -3.05
C GLY A 217 -37.33 -3.85 -4.02
N ASP A 218 -38.27 -4.62 -3.48
CA ASP A 218 -39.44 -5.08 -4.23
C ASP A 218 -40.70 -4.83 -3.39
N GLY A 219 -41.73 -4.30 -4.03
CA GLY A 219 -42.92 -3.74 -3.39
C GLY A 219 -43.91 -4.80 -2.91
N GLY A 220 -44.54 -4.54 -1.76
CA GLY A 220 -45.62 -5.37 -1.24
C GLY A 220 -46.38 -4.69 -0.10
N ASP A 221 -47.65 -4.42 -0.37
CA ASP A 221 -48.64 -3.71 0.44
C ASP A 221 -49.18 -4.58 1.61
N GLY A 222 -49.44 -3.95 2.78
CA GLY A 222 -50.57 -4.27 3.66
C GLY A 222 -50.48 -5.39 4.73
N GLY A 223 -50.94 -5.06 5.95
CA GLY A 223 -51.50 -5.98 6.97
C GLY A 223 -50.53 -6.40 8.10
N ASP A 224 -50.65 -6.09 9.39
CA ASP A 224 -51.75 -6.06 10.39
C ASP A 224 -51.95 -7.39 11.19
N TRP A 225 -51.73 -7.27 12.52
CA TRP A 225 -52.00 -8.12 13.72
C TRP A 225 -51.68 -9.62 13.86
N GLY A 226 -51.22 -9.92 15.10
CA GLY A 226 -51.57 -11.09 15.92
C GLY A 226 -50.54 -12.23 15.87
N ASP A 227 -50.32 -13.06 16.89
CA ASP A 227 -50.84 -13.25 18.25
C ASP A 227 -50.04 -14.43 18.86
N GLY A 228 -49.93 -14.50 20.18
CA GLY A 228 -49.59 -15.71 20.95
C GLY A 228 -48.08 -16.07 21.00
N GLY A 229 -47.46 -16.30 22.16
CA GLY A 229 -47.98 -16.62 23.49
C GLY A 229 -47.13 -17.74 24.09
N ASP A 230 -46.72 -17.54 25.34
CA ASP A 230 -46.23 -18.54 26.33
C ASP A 230 -44.91 -19.29 26.03
N GLY A 231 -44.00 -19.50 26.99
CA GLY A 231 -44.02 -19.24 28.44
C GLY A 231 -42.86 -19.99 29.10
N GLY A 232 -42.40 -19.48 30.27
CA GLY A 232 -41.65 -20.17 31.35
C GLY A 232 -40.31 -20.85 30.99
N ASP A 233 -39.30 -21.03 31.84
CA ASP A 233 -39.00 -20.78 33.25
C ASP A 233 -37.45 -20.90 33.31
N GLY A 234 -36.73 -20.14 34.13
CA GLY A 234 -36.34 -20.61 35.46
C GLY A 234 -34.88 -21.08 35.47
N GLY A 235 -34.03 -20.39 36.25
CA GLY A 235 -32.56 -20.51 36.20
C GLY A 235 -31.93 -21.78 36.78
N GLY A 236 -30.59 -21.81 36.76
CA GLY A 236 -29.80 -22.84 37.46
C GLY A 236 -28.31 -22.77 37.14
N TRP A 237 -27.50 -22.41 38.13
CA TRP A 237 -26.03 -22.37 38.10
C TRP A 237 -25.44 -23.72 38.58
N GLY A 238 -24.30 -24.12 38.02
CA GLY A 238 -23.24 -24.85 38.76
C GLY A 238 -22.95 -26.32 38.41
N ASP A 239 -21.65 -26.66 38.50
CA ASP A 239 -20.94 -27.96 38.43
C ASP A 239 -20.76 -28.60 37.03
N GLY A 240 -19.61 -29.15 36.62
CA GLY A 240 -18.35 -29.51 37.27
C GLY A 240 -17.72 -30.70 36.50
N GLY A 241 -16.38 -30.75 36.35
CA GLY A 241 -15.59 -31.88 35.77
C GLY A 241 -15.42 -31.82 34.23
N ASP A 242 -14.29 -32.16 33.61
CA ASP A 242 -13.15 -33.00 34.02
C ASP A 242 -11.83 -32.54 33.40
N GLY A 243 -10.78 -32.57 34.20
CA GLY A 243 -9.40 -32.37 33.80
C GLY A 243 -8.76 -33.66 33.29
N GLY A 244 -8.07 -33.57 32.16
CA GLY A 244 -7.24 -34.65 31.62
C GLY A 244 -5.81 -34.56 32.16
N ASP A 245 -5.44 -35.60 32.92
CA ASP A 245 -4.09 -35.96 33.35
C ASP A 245 -3.25 -36.46 32.18
N TRP A 246 -2.04 -35.91 32.03
CA TRP A 246 -0.90 -36.57 31.40
C TRP A 246 0.38 -36.19 32.17
N GLY A 247 0.61 -36.85 33.31
CA GLY A 247 1.97 -37.13 33.78
C GLY A 247 2.75 -37.95 32.73
N GLY A 248 4.07 -37.96 32.67
CA GLY A 248 5.13 -37.44 33.53
C GLY A 248 6.45 -38.13 33.15
N GLY A 249 7.58 -37.57 33.61
CA GLY A 249 8.93 -38.15 33.59
C GLY A 249 9.70 -37.91 32.29
N GLY A 250 10.84 -37.21 32.26
CA GLY A 250 12.06 -37.49 33.03
C GLY A 250 12.98 -38.36 32.15
N ASP A 251 14.30 -38.21 31.99
CA ASP A 251 15.37 -37.63 32.80
C ASP A 251 16.66 -37.54 31.93
N GLY A 252 17.64 -36.70 32.34
CA GLY A 252 19.09 -36.87 32.15
C GLY A 252 19.65 -36.65 30.73
N GLY A 253 20.77 -35.98 30.48
CA GLY A 253 21.97 -35.74 31.28
C GLY A 253 23.20 -36.07 30.40
N ASP A 254 24.15 -35.13 30.31
CA ASP A 254 25.54 -35.21 29.81
C ASP A 254 25.89 -35.96 28.52
N PHE A 255 26.49 -35.25 27.55
CA PHE A 255 27.92 -35.32 27.18
C PHE A 255 28.29 -34.18 26.21
#